data_AF-A0A812I7Y5-F1
#
_entry.id   AF-A0A812I7Y5-F1
#
_cell.length_a   1.000
_cell.length_b   1.000
_cell.length_c   1.000
_cell.angle_alpha   90.00
_cell.angle_beta   90.00
_cell.angle_gamma   90.00
#
_symmetry.space_group_name_H-M   'P 1'
#
loop_
_entity.id
_entity.type
_entity.pdbx_description
1 polymer ?
#
loop_
_entity_poly.entity_id
_entity_poly.type
_entity_poly.pdbx_seq_one_letter_code
_entity_poly.pdbx_strand_id
1 'polypeptide(L)'
;MGIVQPDFRQFTKVGYEGRLSVVSESQVHQDGLQRYLVQFTSGELSRADGVGFVFSQRLPCAKNIQRIVSIFVNQRGRICMRAFAELERASAFVKPLELGDCVEMAIDLTNQVCCFNIWECTDSGWPDLTGKPASSAELNFGGRMSSLSQAGSWHG
;
A
#
# COMPACT_ATOMS: atom_id res chain seq x y z
N MET A 1 0.33 10.78 17.00
CA MET A 1 0.11 12.18 16.62
C MET A 1 1.05 12.41 15.47
N GLY A 2 0.50 12.82 14.35
CA GLY A 2 1.26 13.23 13.18
C GLY A 2 0.79 14.62 12.78
N ILE A 3 1.62 15.28 11.98
CA ILE A 3 1.34 16.59 11.40
C ILE A 3 1.14 16.35 9.91
N VAL A 4 0.08 16.94 9.35
CA VAL A 4 -0.16 16.92 7.91
C VAL A 4 0.00 18.34 7.38
N GLN A 5 0.62 18.49 6.20
CA GLN A 5 0.69 19.78 5.53
C GLN A 5 -0.71 20.23 5.05
N PRO A 6 -0.95 21.54 4.86
CA PRO A 6 -2.26 22.07 4.47
C PRO A 6 -2.79 21.51 3.14
N ASP A 7 -1.91 21.10 2.23
CA ASP A 7 -2.26 20.50 0.95
C ASP A 7 -2.50 18.98 1.01
N PHE A 8 -2.37 18.39 2.21
CA PHE A 8 -2.47 16.96 2.48
C PHE A 8 -1.48 16.08 1.69
N ARG A 9 -0.39 16.63 1.15
CA ARG A 9 0.61 15.88 0.37
C ARG A 9 1.77 15.36 1.18
N GLN A 10 1.95 15.84 2.41
CA GLN A 10 2.98 15.35 3.31
C GLN A 10 2.43 15.10 4.70
N PHE A 11 2.77 13.94 5.23
CA PHE A 11 2.49 13.54 6.61
C PHE A 11 3.81 13.27 7.35
N THR A 12 3.95 13.84 8.54
CA THR A 12 5.09 13.62 9.42
C THR A 12 4.60 13.01 10.72
N LYS A 13 5.06 11.81 11.05
CA LYS A 13 4.82 11.20 12.37
C LYS A 13 5.68 11.91 13.42
N VAL A 14 5.06 12.47 14.46
CA VAL A 14 5.76 13.23 15.53
C VAL A 14 5.67 12.58 16.92
N GLY A 15 4.99 11.44 17.05
CA GLY A 15 4.92 10.74 18.32
C GLY A 15 4.27 9.36 18.23
N TYR A 16 4.06 8.73 19.39
CA TYR A 16 3.61 7.34 19.52
C TYR A 16 4.61 6.37 18.86
N GLU A 17 5.86 6.44 19.32
CA GLU A 17 6.92 5.51 18.96
C GLU A 17 6.46 4.05 19.20
N GLY A 18 6.90 3.15 18.33
CA GLY A 18 6.49 1.75 18.35
C GLY A 18 5.02 1.49 17.96
N ARG A 19 4.21 2.53 17.68
CA ARG A 19 2.83 2.38 17.19
C ARG A 19 2.70 2.71 15.71
N LEU A 20 1.73 2.06 15.06
CA LEU A 20 1.40 2.33 13.65
C LEU A 20 0.66 3.65 13.51
N SER A 21 0.96 4.37 12.43
CA SER A 21 0.15 5.47 11.91
C SER A 21 -0.37 5.04 10.55
N VAL A 22 -1.62 5.36 10.25
CA VAL A 22 -2.23 5.05 8.96
C VAL A 22 -2.66 6.35 8.33
N VAL A 23 -2.24 6.57 7.09
CA VAL A 23 -2.71 7.64 6.22
C VAL A 23 -3.44 6.95 5.08
N SER A 24 -4.68 7.38 4.82
CA SER A 24 -5.51 6.82 3.78
C SER A 24 -6.26 7.93 3.06
N GLU A 25 -6.68 7.64 1.83
CA GLU A 25 -7.70 8.43 1.16
C GLU A 25 -9.03 8.36 1.95
N SER A 26 -9.89 9.34 1.75
CA SER A 26 -11.25 9.39 2.34
C SER A 26 -12.29 8.59 1.55
N GLN A 27 -11.96 8.16 0.32
CA GLN A 27 -12.85 7.45 -0.58
C GLN A 27 -12.43 6.00 -0.75
N VAL A 28 -13.42 5.12 -0.96
CA VAL A 28 -13.20 3.73 -1.36
C VAL A 28 -13.60 3.58 -2.81
N HIS A 29 -12.64 3.17 -3.64
CA HIS A 29 -12.88 2.86 -5.04
C HIS A 29 -13.33 1.41 -5.17
N GLN A 30 -14.32 1.18 -6.04
CA GLN A 30 -14.91 -0.15 -6.27
C GLN A 30 -14.68 -0.68 -7.69
N ASP A 31 -14.20 0.16 -8.60
CA ASP A 31 -13.95 -0.21 -9.99
C ASP A 31 -12.84 0.67 -10.62
N GLY A 32 -12.38 0.24 -11.79
CA GLY A 32 -11.41 0.94 -12.61
C GLY A 32 -9.96 0.81 -12.12
N LEU A 33 -9.09 1.58 -12.76
CA LEU A 33 -7.67 1.66 -12.44
C LEU A 33 -7.38 2.86 -11.56
N GLN A 34 -6.88 2.60 -10.35
CA GLN A 34 -6.44 3.63 -9.42
C GLN A 34 -4.91 3.63 -9.33
N ARG A 35 -4.29 4.80 -9.36
CA ARG A 35 -2.83 4.96 -9.26
C ARG A 35 -2.47 5.95 -8.18
N TYR A 36 -1.54 5.55 -7.32
CA TYR A 36 -1.02 6.38 -6.23
C TYR A 36 0.50 6.33 -6.25
N LEU A 37 1.12 7.45 -5.92
CA LEU A 37 2.58 7.57 -5.79
C LEU A 37 2.90 8.15 -4.42
N VAL A 38 3.71 7.43 -3.65
CA VAL A 38 4.08 7.79 -2.27
C VAL A 38 5.59 7.72 -2.12
N GLN A 39 6.18 8.72 -1.47
CA GLN A 39 7.62 8.75 -1.19
C GLN A 39 7.89 8.70 0.31
N PHE A 40 8.87 7.90 0.72
CA PHE A 40 9.44 7.96 2.06
C PHE A 40 10.59 8.97 2.09
N THR A 41 10.34 10.19 2.57
CA THR A 41 11.29 11.31 2.38
C THR A 41 12.36 11.44 3.46
N SER A 42 12.11 10.97 4.68
CA SER A 42 13.03 11.16 5.81
C SER A 42 12.70 10.22 6.99
N GLY A 43 13.58 10.21 7.99
CA GLY A 43 13.43 9.40 9.20
C GLY A 43 14.05 8.03 9.07
N GLU A 44 13.44 7.01 9.66
CA GLU A 44 13.86 5.61 9.55
C GLU A 44 12.68 4.75 9.11
N LEU A 45 12.91 3.84 8.16
CA LEU A 45 11.91 2.85 7.77
C LEU A 45 11.98 1.63 8.68
N SER A 46 10.84 1.29 9.26
CA SER A 46 10.61 0.08 10.01
C SER A 46 10.08 -1.04 9.12
N ARG A 47 10.16 -2.28 9.61
CA ARG A 47 9.62 -3.46 8.91
C ARG A 47 8.10 -3.41 8.70
N ALA A 48 7.40 -2.56 9.43
CA ALA A 48 5.96 -2.41 9.37
C ALA A 48 5.52 -1.31 8.39
N ASP A 49 6.45 -0.50 7.89
CA ASP A 49 6.15 0.52 6.90
C ASP A 49 5.89 -0.12 5.54
N GLY A 50 5.00 0.50 4.78
CA GLY A 50 4.51 -0.04 3.52
C GLY A 50 3.43 0.82 2.91
N VAL A 51 3.06 0.45 1.67
CA VAL A 51 2.02 1.10 0.89
C VAL A 51 1.06 0.02 0.41
N GLY A 52 -0.24 0.32 0.40
CA GLY A 52 -1.23 -0.66 -0.01
C GLY A 52 -2.61 -0.09 -0.21
N PHE A 53 -3.47 -0.95 -0.75
CA PHE A 53 -4.87 -0.71 -0.98
C PHE A 53 -5.71 -1.44 0.04
N VAL A 54 -6.76 -0.79 0.55
CA VAL A 54 -7.67 -1.34 1.54
C VAL A 54 -9.06 -1.48 0.94
N PHE A 55 -9.65 -2.68 1.04
CA PHE A 55 -10.96 -3.01 0.49
C PHE A 55 -12.12 -2.78 1.49
N SER A 56 -11.95 -1.86 2.44
CA SER A 56 -12.94 -1.63 3.50
C SER A 56 -13.20 -0.15 3.74
N GLN A 57 -14.47 0.22 3.87
CA GLN A 57 -14.92 1.59 4.15
C GLN A 57 -14.50 2.13 5.52
N ARG A 58 -14.17 1.26 6.47
CA ARG A 58 -13.74 1.65 7.80
C ARG A 58 -12.44 0.95 8.15
N LEU A 59 -11.42 1.74 8.45
CA LEU A 59 -10.22 1.22 9.06
C LEU A 59 -10.55 0.80 10.51
N PRO A 60 -10.30 -0.46 10.90
CA PRO A 60 -10.41 -0.87 12.30
C PRO A 60 -9.44 -0.05 13.16
N CYS A 61 -9.75 0.06 14.44
CA CYS A 61 -8.84 0.69 15.42
C CYS A 61 -7.41 0.17 15.23
N ALA A 62 -6.40 1.05 15.33
CA ALA A 62 -5.00 0.74 14.99
C ALA A 62 -4.41 -0.51 15.69
N LYS A 63 -4.97 -0.93 16.85
CA LYS A 63 -4.59 -2.19 17.53
C LYS A 63 -4.99 -3.46 16.74
N ASN A 64 -5.92 -3.34 15.80
CA ASN A 64 -6.55 -4.43 15.04
C ASN A 64 -6.32 -4.30 13.54
N ILE A 65 -5.23 -3.65 13.10
CA ILE A 65 -4.91 -3.49 11.67
C ILE A 65 -4.82 -4.84 10.93
N GLN A 66 -4.55 -5.92 11.68
CA GLN A 66 -4.57 -7.29 11.19
C GLN A 66 -5.96 -7.76 10.72
N ARG A 67 -7.05 -7.02 10.97
CA ARG A 67 -8.39 -7.37 10.48
C ARG A 67 -8.73 -6.73 9.13
N ILE A 68 -7.84 -5.90 8.59
CA ILE A 68 -8.07 -5.18 7.34
C ILE A 68 -7.93 -6.16 6.17
N VAL A 69 -8.88 -6.09 5.24
CA VAL A 69 -8.73 -6.71 3.92
C VAL A 69 -7.92 -5.74 3.06
N SER A 70 -6.71 -6.13 2.68
CA SER A 70 -5.79 -5.25 1.95
C SER A 70 -4.79 -6.01 1.09
N ILE A 71 -4.28 -5.32 0.08
CA ILE A 71 -3.06 -5.71 -0.64
C ILE A 71 -2.01 -4.65 -0.36
N PHE A 72 -0.81 -5.05 0.03
CA PHE A 72 0.24 -4.09 0.38
C PHE A 72 1.62 -4.65 0.09
N VAL A 73 2.55 -3.74 -0.19
CA VAL A 73 3.99 -4.00 -0.14
C VAL A 73 4.55 -3.47 1.17
N ASN A 74 5.40 -4.24 1.84
CA ASN A 74 6.11 -3.78 3.03
C ASN A 74 7.53 -3.32 2.72
N GLN A 75 8.21 -2.76 3.73
CA GLN A 75 9.59 -2.28 3.63
C GLN A 75 10.58 -3.33 3.08
N ARG A 76 10.32 -4.63 3.28
CA ARG A 76 11.19 -5.69 2.72
C ARG A 76 10.90 -6.03 1.26
N GLY A 77 10.02 -5.29 0.60
CA GLY A 77 9.59 -5.51 -0.78
C GLY A 77 8.62 -6.68 -0.96
N ARG A 78 8.07 -7.23 0.14
CA ARG A 78 7.14 -8.37 0.06
C ARG A 78 5.73 -7.87 -0.20
N ILE A 79 5.12 -8.36 -1.26
CA ILE A 79 3.71 -8.14 -1.55
C ILE A 79 2.89 -9.17 -0.78
N CYS A 80 1.91 -8.68 -0.04
CA CYS A 80 1.02 -9.51 0.76
C CYS A 80 -0.43 -9.12 0.50
N MET A 81 -1.30 -10.13 0.48
CA MET A 81 -2.73 -9.94 0.61
C MET A 81 -3.15 -10.38 2.00
N ARG A 82 -3.83 -9.50 2.72
CA ARG A 82 -4.44 -9.79 4.01
C ARG A 82 -5.93 -9.88 3.84
N ALA A 83 -6.52 -10.91 4.43
CA ALA A 83 -7.94 -11.09 4.54
C ALA A 83 -8.26 -11.51 5.97
N PHE A 84 -8.61 -10.55 6.81
CA PHE A 84 -8.72 -10.76 8.24
C PHE A 84 -7.44 -11.39 8.83
N ALA A 85 -7.56 -12.45 9.63
CA ALA A 85 -6.43 -13.13 10.25
C ALA A 85 -5.50 -13.82 9.22
N GLU A 86 -5.95 -14.03 7.99
CA GLU A 86 -5.18 -14.74 6.97
C GLU A 86 -4.25 -13.77 6.24
N LEU A 87 -2.99 -14.19 6.09
CA LEU A 87 -1.96 -13.46 5.36
C LEU A 87 -1.40 -14.36 4.28
N GLU A 88 -1.62 -13.97 3.04
CA GLU A 88 -1.05 -14.61 1.88
C GLU A 88 0.12 -13.76 1.37
N ARG A 89 1.23 -14.40 1.03
CA ARG A 89 2.40 -13.74 0.46
C ARG A 89 2.46 -14.08 -1.01
N ALA A 90 2.53 -13.06 -1.84
CA ALA A 90 2.83 -13.26 -3.26
C ALA A 90 4.20 -13.91 -3.40
N SER A 91 4.36 -14.73 -4.43
CA SER A 91 5.69 -15.20 -4.87
C SER A 91 6.52 -14.05 -5.44
N ALA A 92 5.86 -13.07 -6.05
CA ALA A 92 6.47 -11.86 -6.58
C ALA A 92 6.87 -10.89 -5.46
N PHE A 93 7.98 -10.20 -5.65
CA PHE A 93 8.52 -9.21 -4.73
C PHE A 93 9.21 -8.10 -5.50
N VAL A 94 9.26 -6.92 -4.89
CA VAL A 94 10.09 -5.79 -5.36
C VAL A 94 11.37 -5.71 -4.53
N LYS A 95 12.28 -4.81 -4.90
CA LYS A 95 13.44 -4.48 -4.06
C LYS A 95 12.98 -4.02 -2.66
N PRO A 96 13.80 -4.22 -1.60
CA PRO A 96 13.54 -3.58 -0.32
C PRO A 96 13.37 -2.06 -0.48
N LEU A 97 12.38 -1.51 0.22
CA LEU A 97 12.08 -0.08 0.19
C LEU A 97 13.11 0.67 1.02
N GLU A 98 13.59 1.76 0.45
CA GLU A 98 14.61 2.63 1.01
C GLU A 98 14.08 4.07 1.10
N LEU A 99 14.72 4.88 1.94
CA LEU A 99 14.43 6.30 1.97
C LEU A 99 14.78 6.92 0.63
N GLY A 100 13.91 7.80 0.14
CA GLY A 100 14.03 8.38 -1.19
C GLY A 100 13.40 7.52 -2.30
N ASP A 101 12.92 6.30 -2.03
CA ASP A 101 12.13 5.57 -3.02
C ASP A 101 10.74 6.20 -3.21
N CYS A 102 10.32 6.26 -4.47
CA CYS A 102 8.97 6.60 -4.90
C CYS A 102 8.21 5.30 -5.18
N VAL A 103 7.28 4.93 -4.31
CA VAL A 103 6.45 3.71 -4.43
C VAL A 103 5.18 4.06 -5.18
N GLU A 104 5.07 3.57 -6.41
CA GLU A 104 3.83 3.58 -7.16
C GLU A 104 3.02 2.32 -6.86
N MET A 105 1.75 2.51 -6.52
CA MET A 105 0.76 1.45 -6.47
C MET A 105 -0.28 1.70 -7.56
N ALA A 106 -0.38 0.77 -8.50
CA ALA A 106 -1.45 0.72 -9.48
C ALA A 106 -2.37 -0.46 -9.14
N ILE A 107 -3.66 -0.21 -8.93
CA ILE A 107 -4.64 -1.25 -8.67
C ILE A 107 -5.77 -1.18 -9.70
N ASP A 108 -5.89 -2.23 -10.49
CA ASP A 108 -6.96 -2.45 -11.44
C ASP A 108 -8.03 -3.31 -10.75
N LEU A 109 -9.11 -2.68 -10.34
CA LEU A 109 -10.23 -3.33 -9.66
C LEU A 109 -11.12 -4.11 -10.64
N THR A 110 -11.09 -3.74 -11.92
CA THR A 110 -11.85 -4.41 -12.99
C THR A 110 -11.19 -5.74 -13.37
N ASN A 111 -9.88 -5.73 -13.66
CA ASN A 111 -9.11 -6.92 -14.01
C ASN A 111 -8.56 -7.67 -12.79
N GLN A 112 -8.72 -7.09 -11.60
CA GLN A 112 -8.31 -7.66 -10.31
C GLN A 112 -6.80 -7.93 -10.23
N VAL A 113 -6.02 -6.93 -10.67
CA VAL A 113 -4.56 -6.95 -10.72
C VAL A 113 -3.99 -5.75 -9.96
N CYS A 114 -3.02 -5.99 -9.09
CA CYS A 114 -2.29 -4.94 -8.39
C CYS A 114 -0.82 -5.00 -8.77
N CYS A 115 -0.25 -3.85 -9.14
CA CYS A 115 1.15 -3.69 -9.49
C CYS A 115 1.81 -2.67 -8.56
N PHE A 116 3.00 -3.01 -8.07
CA PHE A 116 3.88 -2.11 -7.35
C PHE A 116 5.11 -1.82 -8.18
N ASN A 117 5.39 -0.54 -8.43
CA ASN A 117 6.61 -0.09 -9.11
C ASN A 117 7.41 0.80 -8.16
N ILE A 118 8.69 0.48 -7.99
CA ILE A 118 9.62 1.24 -7.17
C ILE A 118 10.48 2.07 -8.10
N TRP A 119 10.34 3.38 -7.98
CA TRP A 119 11.05 4.36 -8.77
C TRP A 119 12.09 5.05 -7.90
N GLU A 120 13.25 5.32 -8.49
CA GLU A 120 14.21 6.25 -7.91
C GLU A 120 13.68 7.66 -8.14
N CYS A 121 13.55 8.46 -7.08
CA CYS A 121 13.16 9.85 -7.25
C CYS A 121 14.37 10.65 -7.77
N THR A 122 14.11 11.60 -8.67
CA THR A 122 15.15 12.48 -9.22
C THR A 122 15.48 13.61 -8.25
N ASP A 123 16.48 14.44 -8.56
CA ASP A 123 16.79 15.67 -7.80
C ASP A 123 15.59 16.63 -7.65
N SER A 124 14.57 16.50 -8.49
CA SER A 124 13.32 17.26 -8.40
C SER A 124 12.35 16.77 -7.30
N GLY A 125 12.68 15.66 -6.63
CA GLY A 125 11.83 15.01 -5.64
C GLY A 125 10.76 14.07 -6.23
N TRP A 126 10.59 14.05 -7.56
CA TRP A 126 9.66 13.16 -8.25
C TRP A 126 10.39 12.22 -9.22
N PRO A 127 9.85 11.02 -9.47
CA PRO A 127 10.47 10.07 -10.40
C PRO A 127 10.11 10.40 -11.85
N ASP A 128 10.97 9.99 -12.79
CA ASP A 128 10.61 9.96 -14.20
C ASP A 128 9.78 8.69 -14.50
N LEU A 129 8.46 8.87 -14.57
CA LEU A 129 7.50 7.80 -14.84
C LEU A 129 7.48 7.34 -16.30
N THR A 130 8.23 7.99 -17.20
CA THR A 130 8.35 7.56 -18.60
C THR A 130 9.41 6.49 -18.80
N GLY A 131 10.34 6.38 -17.85
CA GLY A 131 11.40 5.37 -17.84
C GLY A 131 10.92 4.00 -17.35
N LYS A 132 11.90 3.16 -16.98
CA LYS A 132 11.64 1.87 -16.35
C LYS A 132 11.82 1.99 -14.83
N PRO A 133 10.90 1.46 -14.02
CA PRO A 133 11.10 1.40 -12.58
C PRO A 133 12.31 0.54 -12.21
N ALA A 134 12.97 0.89 -11.11
CA ALA A 134 14.08 0.12 -10.56
C ALA A 134 13.64 -1.30 -10.14
N SER A 135 12.38 -1.45 -9.73
CA SER A 135 11.80 -2.76 -9.41
C SER A 135 10.28 -2.77 -9.62
N SER A 136 9.74 -3.87 -10.14
CA SER A 136 8.31 -4.05 -10.35
C SER A 136 7.86 -5.44 -9.96
N ALA A 137 6.67 -5.55 -9.41
CA ALA A 137 6.00 -6.82 -9.22
C ALA A 137 4.49 -6.66 -9.28
N GLU A 138 3.85 -7.73 -9.74
CA GLU A 138 2.41 -7.80 -9.95
C GLU A 138 1.81 -8.95 -9.13
N LEU A 139 0.57 -8.76 -8.68
CA LEU A 139 -0.25 -9.75 -8.03
C LEU A 139 -1.66 -9.75 -8.65
N ASN A 140 -2.08 -10.88 -9.21
CA ASN A 140 -3.49 -11.13 -9.48
C ASN A 140 -4.19 -11.53 -8.18
N PHE A 141 -5.21 -10.76 -7.78
CA PHE A 141 -5.93 -10.96 -6.52
C PHE A 141 -7.35 -11.48 -6.69
N GLY A 142 -7.78 -11.70 -7.93
CA GLY A 142 -9.18 -11.98 -8.24
C GLY A 142 -9.70 -13.30 -7.71
N GLY A 143 -8.89 -14.35 -7.84
CA GLY A 143 -9.22 -15.68 -7.28
C GLY A 143 -9.41 -15.61 -5.77
N ARG A 144 -8.57 -14.84 -5.08
CA ARG A 144 -8.63 -14.69 -3.62
C ARG A 144 -9.84 -13.86 -3.18
N MET A 145 -10.12 -12.74 -3.84
CA MET A 145 -11.31 -11.93 -3.53
C MET A 145 -12.61 -12.71 -3.74
N SER A 146 -12.69 -13.51 -4.81
CA SER A 146 -13.82 -14.40 -5.08
C SER A 146 -14.04 -15.43 -3.98
N SER A 147 -12.97 -15.97 -3.40
CA SER A 147 -13.08 -16.92 -2.28
C SER A 147 -13.65 -16.28 -1.02
N LEU A 148 -13.33 -15.00 -0.76
CA LEU A 148 -13.79 -14.27 0.43
C LEU A 148 -15.27 -13.90 0.37
N SER A 149 -15.76 -13.55 -0.82
CA SER A 149 -17.18 -13.26 -1.04
C SER A 149 -18.05 -14.52 -0.92
N GLN A 150 -17.58 -15.66 -1.46
CA GLN A 150 -18.29 -16.94 -1.34
C GLN A 150 -18.35 -17.48 0.09
N ALA A 151 -17.33 -17.23 0.90
CA ALA A 151 -17.31 -17.63 2.32
C ALA A 151 -18.27 -16.82 3.21
N GLY A 152 -19.08 -15.91 2.66
CA GLY A 152 -19.97 -15.01 3.41
C GLY A 152 -19.22 -14.03 4.31
N SER A 153 -17.91 -13.88 4.10
CA SER A 153 -17.01 -13.13 4.98
C SER A 153 -16.84 -11.68 4.57
N TRP A 154 -17.27 -11.31 3.37
CA TRP A 154 -17.10 -9.97 2.81
C TRP A 154 -18.22 -9.62 1.82
N HIS A 155 -18.94 -8.53 2.10
CA HIS A 155 -19.81 -7.84 1.15
C HIS A 155 -19.17 -6.46 0.91
N GLY A 156 -18.70 -6.23 -0.32
CA GLY A 156 -18.08 -4.97 -0.75
C GLY A 156 -19.05 -3.78 -0.69
#